data_AF-A0A836SVW9-F1
#
_entry.id   AF-A0A836SVW9-F1
#
_cell.length_a   1.000
_cell.length_b   1.000
_cell.length_c   1.000
_cell.angle_alpha   90.00
_cell.angle_beta   90.00
_cell.angle_gamma   90.00
#
_symmetry.space_group_name_H-M   'P 1'
#
loop_
_entity.id
_entity.type
_entity.pdbx_description
1 polymer ?
#
loop_
_entity_poly.entity_id
_entity_poly.type
_entity_poly.pdbx_seq_one_letter_code
_entity_poly.pdbx_strand_id
1 'polypeptide(L)'
;MYIRYLVILFLFLKQGYAQHYSQKTIFASFVSGNIEEWEKPIIHLENASDLFVNDSLLLTYCNLLYGITGNYIAQENDDAKKFLSKFNNAIAQLKKKTVLKSYYQSYSAAAAAYDMALYLYKIPFRANTSLSYAYAAVKTDATNPIAWVVLGNAKYYAPTIFGGDKKKALIFFYMATKLWEYNKQTDYNWMYINTMAWEGFINYQLGNFRKAKTIYNETLKIAPEFFWIKNELLPDLENKIKSID
;
A
#
# COMPACT_ATOMS: atom_id res chain seq x y z
N MET A 1 -28.61 -62.64 -21.85
CA MET A 1 -27.87 -62.68 -20.57
C MET A 1 -27.05 -61.41 -20.48
N TYR A 2 -27.49 -60.47 -19.65
CA TYR A 2 -26.86 -59.17 -19.42
C TYR A 2 -25.65 -59.35 -18.52
N ILE A 3 -24.48 -58.86 -18.92
CA ILE A 3 -23.51 -58.29 -17.96
C ILE A 3 -22.92 -57.03 -18.61
N ARG A 4 -23.40 -55.89 -18.10
CA ARG A 4 -22.88 -54.55 -18.29
C ARG A 4 -21.51 -54.46 -17.62
N TYR A 5 -20.48 -53.99 -18.33
CA TYR A 5 -19.26 -53.50 -17.68
C TYR A 5 -19.18 -51.98 -17.82
N LEU A 6 -19.19 -51.37 -16.63
CA LEU A 6 -19.04 -49.98 -16.27
C LEU A 6 -18.03 -49.19 -17.12
N VAL A 7 -18.52 -48.15 -17.79
CA VAL A 7 -17.70 -47.00 -18.19
C VAL A 7 -17.43 -46.20 -16.92
N ILE A 8 -16.22 -46.28 -16.37
CA ILE A 8 -15.76 -45.36 -15.32
C ILE A 8 -15.50 -44.02 -16.00
N LEU A 9 -16.50 -43.14 -15.93
CA LEU A 9 -16.39 -41.75 -16.30
C LEU A 9 -15.47 -41.07 -15.27
N PHE A 10 -14.20 -40.89 -15.62
CA PHE A 10 -13.32 -39.97 -14.90
C PHE A 10 -13.88 -38.55 -15.08
N LEU A 11 -14.74 -38.13 -14.15
CA LEU A 11 -14.98 -36.72 -13.91
C LEU A 11 -13.64 -36.14 -13.46
N PHE A 12 -12.91 -35.56 -14.40
CA PHE A 12 -11.95 -34.52 -14.09
C PHE A 12 -12.74 -33.45 -13.36
N LEU A 13 -12.73 -33.52 -12.03
CA LEU A 13 -12.95 -32.37 -11.17
C LEU A 13 -11.96 -31.33 -11.68
N LYS A 14 -12.44 -30.40 -12.49
CA LYS A 14 -11.80 -29.10 -12.62
C LYS A 14 -11.78 -28.55 -11.20
N GLN A 15 -10.69 -28.80 -10.47
CA GLN A 15 -10.30 -27.90 -9.40
C GLN A 15 -10.18 -26.55 -10.09
N GLY A 16 -11.23 -25.75 -9.97
CA GLY A 16 -11.15 -24.34 -10.27
C GLY A 16 -10.11 -23.80 -9.31
N TYR A 17 -8.85 -23.74 -9.75
CA TYR A 17 -7.91 -22.80 -9.18
C TYR A 17 -8.62 -21.45 -9.31
N ALA A 18 -9.08 -20.90 -8.18
CA ALA A 18 -9.67 -19.59 -8.15
C ALA A 18 -8.67 -18.66 -8.84
N GLN A 19 -9.06 -18.05 -9.97
CA GLN A 19 -8.19 -17.11 -10.66
C GLN A 19 -8.03 -15.90 -9.75
N HIS A 20 -6.87 -15.81 -9.07
CA HIS A 20 -6.51 -14.63 -8.31
C HIS A 20 -6.48 -13.41 -9.24
N TYR A 21 -6.87 -12.26 -8.68
CA TYR A 21 -6.72 -10.98 -9.38
C TYR A 21 -5.27 -10.80 -9.82
N SER A 22 -5.08 -10.53 -11.11
CA SER A 22 -3.75 -10.24 -11.64
C SER A 22 -3.22 -8.93 -11.05
N GLN A 23 -1.90 -8.80 -10.93
CA GLN A 23 -1.26 -7.55 -10.51
C GLN A 23 -1.69 -6.36 -11.39
N LYS A 24 -1.91 -6.59 -12.69
CA LYS A 24 -2.42 -5.59 -13.63
C LYS A 24 -3.85 -5.14 -13.29
N THR A 25 -4.73 -6.06 -12.91
CA THR A 25 -6.11 -5.74 -12.53
C THR A 25 -6.15 -4.95 -11.23
N ILE A 26 -5.36 -5.36 -10.24
CA ILE A 26 -5.14 -4.62 -8.99
C ILE A 26 -4.66 -3.22 -9.33
N PHE A 27 -3.57 -3.10 -10.06
CA PHE A 27 -3.03 -1.79 -10.46
C PHE A 27 -4.08 -0.90 -11.13
N ALA A 28 -4.85 -1.44 -12.08
CA ALA A 28 -5.89 -0.71 -12.79
C ALA A 28 -6.98 -0.17 -11.85
N SER A 29 -7.43 -0.95 -10.87
CA SER A 29 -8.44 -0.46 -9.92
C SER A 29 -7.88 0.62 -8.99
N PHE A 30 -6.63 0.52 -8.52
CA PHE A 30 -6.00 1.58 -7.74
C PHE A 30 -5.90 2.89 -8.53
N VAL A 31 -5.33 2.84 -9.75
CA VAL A 31 -5.08 4.05 -10.53
C VAL A 31 -6.39 4.76 -10.88
N SER A 32 -7.48 4.01 -11.10
CA SER A 32 -8.79 4.58 -11.43
C SER A 32 -9.35 5.52 -10.37
N GLY A 33 -8.91 5.42 -9.12
CA GLY A 33 -9.50 6.12 -7.98
C GLY A 33 -10.88 5.59 -7.54
N ASN A 34 -11.42 4.57 -8.22
CA ASN A 34 -12.68 3.95 -7.83
C ASN A 34 -12.45 2.98 -6.66
N ILE A 35 -12.87 3.40 -5.46
CA ILE A 35 -12.69 2.63 -4.23
C ILE A 35 -13.44 1.29 -4.26
N GLU A 36 -14.64 1.23 -4.87
CA GLU A 36 -15.42 0.00 -4.98
C GLU A 36 -14.68 -1.05 -5.84
N GLU A 37 -14.06 -0.63 -6.95
CA GLU A 37 -13.20 -1.51 -7.75
C GLU A 37 -11.93 -1.92 -7.01
N TRP A 38 -11.40 -1.04 -6.16
CA TRP A 38 -10.22 -1.30 -5.33
C TRP A 38 -10.48 -2.31 -4.21
N GLU A 39 -11.72 -2.43 -3.75
CA GLU A 39 -12.12 -3.44 -2.75
C GLU A 39 -12.18 -4.85 -3.32
N LYS A 40 -12.56 -5.03 -4.58
CA LYS A 40 -12.85 -6.36 -5.16
C LYS A 40 -11.71 -7.37 -5.01
N PRO A 41 -10.43 -7.01 -5.26
CA PRO A 41 -9.31 -7.93 -5.01
C PRO A 41 -9.22 -8.38 -3.55
N ILE A 42 -9.59 -7.53 -2.59
CA ILE A 42 -9.59 -7.86 -1.16
C ILE A 42 -10.65 -8.92 -0.87
N ILE A 43 -11.88 -8.69 -1.33
CA ILE A 43 -13.01 -9.62 -1.16
C ILE A 43 -12.67 -10.98 -1.79
N HIS A 44 -12.05 -10.97 -2.97
CA HIS A 44 -11.63 -12.20 -3.62
C HIS A 44 -10.56 -12.96 -2.81
N LEU A 45 -9.55 -12.27 -2.28
CA LEU A 45 -8.52 -12.88 -1.43
C LEU A 45 -9.08 -13.42 -0.12
N GLU A 46 -10.07 -12.76 0.48
CA GLU A 46 -10.75 -13.23 1.70
C GLU A 46 -11.44 -14.60 1.52
N ASN A 47 -11.82 -14.93 0.28
CA ASN A 47 -12.43 -16.21 -0.07
C ASN A 47 -11.40 -17.29 -0.49
N ALA A 48 -10.10 -16.94 -0.58
CA ALA A 48 -9.06 -17.89 -0.95
C ALA A 48 -8.69 -18.79 0.25
N SER A 49 -8.80 -20.10 0.07
CA SER A 49 -8.54 -21.09 1.14
C SER A 49 -7.08 -21.11 1.61
N ASP A 50 -6.15 -20.68 0.77
CA ASP A 50 -4.72 -20.63 1.06
C ASP A 50 -4.22 -19.26 1.50
N LEU A 51 -5.09 -18.24 1.65
CA LEU A 51 -4.72 -16.85 1.96
C LEU A 51 -3.68 -16.72 3.07
N PHE A 52 -3.89 -17.40 4.21
CA PHE A 52 -3.01 -17.27 5.37
C PHE A 52 -1.82 -18.26 5.36
N VAL A 53 -1.84 -19.24 4.46
CA VAL A 53 -0.77 -20.23 4.29
C VAL A 53 0.26 -19.72 3.29
N ASN A 54 -0.22 -19.17 2.17
CA ASN A 54 0.58 -18.66 1.07
C ASN A 54 1.12 -17.25 1.37
N ASP A 55 2.45 -17.14 1.52
CA ASP A 55 3.12 -15.88 1.89
C ASP A 55 2.86 -14.76 0.88
N SER A 56 2.82 -15.08 -0.42
CA SER A 56 2.60 -14.08 -1.48
C SER A 56 1.18 -13.52 -1.44
N LEU A 57 0.18 -14.39 -1.24
CA LEU A 57 -1.22 -13.95 -1.09
C LEU A 57 -1.41 -13.14 0.18
N LEU A 58 -0.84 -13.57 1.31
CA LEU A 58 -0.90 -12.84 2.57
C LEU A 58 -0.28 -11.44 2.46
N LEU A 59 0.89 -11.33 1.81
CA LEU A 59 1.54 -10.04 1.58
C LEU A 59 0.71 -9.15 0.65
N THR A 60 0.14 -9.71 -0.41
CA THR A 60 -0.76 -8.97 -1.33
C THR A 60 -1.99 -8.46 -0.58
N TYR A 61 -2.60 -9.30 0.25
CA TYR A 61 -3.74 -8.92 1.07
C TYR A 61 -3.40 -7.83 2.09
N CYS A 62 -2.27 -7.94 2.80
CA CYS A 62 -1.80 -6.90 3.72
C CYS A 62 -1.53 -5.58 3.00
N ASN A 63 -0.93 -5.62 1.81
CA ASN A 63 -0.70 -4.44 0.97
C ASN A 63 -2.01 -3.73 0.63
N LEU A 64 -3.00 -4.46 0.14
CA LEU A 64 -4.30 -3.91 -0.22
C LEU A 64 -5.01 -3.31 1.00
N LEU A 65 -5.00 -4.03 2.13
CA LEU A 65 -5.57 -3.54 3.38
C LEU A 65 -4.87 -2.28 3.89
N TYR A 66 -3.55 -2.20 3.76
CA TYR A 66 -2.78 -0.99 4.06
C TYR A 66 -3.27 0.19 3.20
N GLY A 67 -3.32 0.03 1.88
CA GLY A 67 -3.74 1.09 0.96
C GLY A 67 -5.19 1.54 1.20
N ILE A 68 -6.12 0.60 1.30
CA ILE A 68 -7.55 0.91 1.43
C ILE A 68 -7.90 1.52 2.79
N THR A 69 -7.26 1.06 3.86
CA THR A 69 -7.46 1.65 5.20
C THR A 69 -6.99 3.10 5.19
N GLY A 70 -5.81 3.38 4.62
CA GLY A 70 -5.32 4.75 4.47
C GLY A 70 -6.25 5.64 3.63
N ASN A 71 -6.82 5.09 2.56
CA ASN A 71 -7.77 5.81 1.71
C ASN A 71 -9.06 6.18 2.46
N TYR A 72 -9.68 5.23 3.17
CA TYR A 72 -10.86 5.52 3.98
C TYR A 72 -10.59 6.49 5.13
N ILE A 73 -9.41 6.44 5.75
CA ILE A 73 -9.00 7.44 6.74
C ILE A 73 -8.94 8.84 6.12
N ALA A 74 -8.35 8.97 4.94
CA ALA A 74 -8.25 10.25 4.24
C ALA A 74 -9.62 10.83 3.84
N GLN A 75 -10.61 9.96 3.63
CA GLN A 75 -11.99 10.34 3.32
C GLN A 75 -12.86 10.52 4.58
N GLU A 76 -12.30 10.39 5.79
CA GLU A 76 -13.05 10.42 7.06
C GLU A 76 -14.23 9.41 7.09
N ASN A 77 -14.06 8.28 6.41
CA ASN A 77 -15.10 7.26 6.27
C ASN A 77 -14.99 6.18 7.36
N ASP A 78 -16.12 5.83 7.97
CA ASP A 78 -16.19 4.83 9.05
C ASP A 78 -15.75 3.42 8.64
N ASP A 79 -15.78 3.07 7.35
CA ASP A 79 -15.23 1.81 6.84
C ASP A 79 -13.73 1.64 7.14
N ALA A 80 -13.01 2.74 7.41
CA ALA A 80 -11.64 2.70 7.89
C ALA A 80 -11.48 1.80 9.13
N LYS A 81 -12.45 1.79 10.06
CA LYS A 81 -12.40 0.95 11.28
C LYS A 81 -12.52 -0.53 10.93
N LYS A 82 -13.41 -0.87 9.99
CA LYS A 82 -13.61 -2.23 9.47
C LYS A 82 -12.34 -2.73 8.78
N PHE A 83 -11.76 -1.94 7.89
CA PHE A 83 -10.54 -2.33 7.18
C PHE A 83 -9.30 -2.36 8.07
N LEU A 84 -9.18 -1.46 9.06
CA LEU A 84 -8.12 -1.55 10.07
C LEU A 84 -8.23 -2.84 10.90
N SER A 85 -9.44 -3.28 11.24
CA SER A 85 -9.65 -4.56 11.94
C SER A 85 -9.16 -5.74 11.08
N LYS A 86 -9.55 -5.79 9.80
CA LYS A 86 -9.05 -6.78 8.83
C LYS A 86 -7.52 -6.74 8.72
N PHE A 87 -6.94 -5.53 8.67
CA PHE A 87 -5.49 -5.33 8.57
C PHE A 87 -4.76 -5.87 9.78
N ASN A 88 -5.24 -5.59 10.99
CA ASN A 88 -4.68 -6.14 12.22
C ASN A 88 -4.72 -7.67 12.26
N ASN A 89 -5.80 -8.28 11.76
CA ASN A 89 -5.90 -9.75 11.66
C ASN A 89 -4.87 -10.32 10.69
N ALA A 90 -4.65 -9.69 9.53
CA ALA A 90 -3.65 -10.10 8.56
C ALA A 90 -2.21 -9.94 9.12
N ILE A 91 -1.94 -8.84 9.81
CA ILE A 91 -0.66 -8.59 10.52
C ILE A 91 -0.40 -9.67 11.57
N ALA A 92 -1.43 -10.13 12.29
CA ALA A 92 -1.28 -11.21 13.27
C ALA A 92 -0.84 -12.54 12.62
N GLN A 93 -1.22 -12.79 11.35
CA GLN A 93 -0.72 -13.94 10.60
C GLN A 93 0.72 -13.72 10.12
N LEU A 94 1.06 -12.52 9.64
CA LEU A 94 2.45 -12.18 9.27
C LEU A 94 3.41 -12.35 10.44
N LYS A 95 2.99 -12.00 11.66
CA LYS A 95 3.81 -12.15 12.87
C LYS A 95 4.29 -13.58 13.11
N LYS A 96 3.54 -14.59 12.64
CA LYS A 96 3.88 -16.01 12.79
C LYS A 96 4.95 -16.47 11.78
N LYS A 97 5.26 -15.66 10.77
CA LYS A 97 6.16 -16.00 9.66
C LYS A 97 7.47 -15.23 9.82
N THR A 98 8.48 -15.88 10.41
CA THR A 98 9.79 -15.25 10.70
C THR A 98 10.46 -14.66 9.46
N VAL A 99 10.29 -15.29 8.29
CA VAL A 99 10.82 -14.80 7.01
C VAL A 99 10.18 -13.49 6.56
N LEU A 100 8.97 -13.16 7.05
CA LEU A 100 8.23 -11.94 6.73
C LEU A 100 8.33 -10.88 7.83
N LYS A 101 9.32 -10.98 8.73
CA LYS A 101 9.45 -10.11 9.90
C LYS A 101 9.51 -8.62 9.55
N SER A 102 10.22 -8.24 8.48
CA SER A 102 10.28 -6.84 8.02
C SER A 102 8.89 -6.33 7.61
N TYR A 103 8.12 -7.12 6.85
CA TYR A 103 6.74 -6.78 6.48
C TYR A 103 5.81 -6.68 7.70
N TYR A 104 5.89 -7.64 8.63
CA TYR A 104 5.16 -7.57 9.89
C TYR A 104 5.43 -6.26 10.63
N GLN A 105 6.69 -5.84 10.73
CA GLN A 105 7.07 -4.59 11.39
C GLN A 105 6.55 -3.37 10.61
N SER A 106 6.72 -3.33 9.28
CA SER A 106 6.19 -2.26 8.43
C SER A 106 4.70 -2.08 8.62
N TYR A 107 3.91 -3.15 8.50
CA TYR A 107 2.46 -3.04 8.62
C TYR A 107 2.02 -2.79 10.07
N SER A 108 2.76 -3.26 11.08
CA SER A 108 2.49 -2.90 12.48
C SER A 108 2.71 -1.41 12.75
N ALA A 109 3.73 -0.80 12.14
CA ALA A 109 3.95 0.64 12.20
C ALA A 109 2.79 1.42 11.57
N ALA A 110 2.35 1.00 10.38
CA ALA A 110 1.21 1.59 9.69
C ALA A 110 -0.09 1.44 10.47
N ALA A 111 -0.41 0.25 10.97
CA ALA A 111 -1.60 0.00 11.77
C ALA A 111 -1.62 0.87 13.04
N ALA A 112 -0.49 1.04 13.73
CA ALA A 112 -0.38 1.94 14.86
C ALA A 112 -0.62 3.42 14.46
N ALA A 113 -0.18 3.84 13.28
CA ALA A 113 -0.45 5.18 12.75
C ALA A 113 -1.94 5.38 12.42
N TYR A 114 -2.57 4.39 11.78
CA TYR A 114 -4.00 4.39 11.50
C TYR A 114 -4.85 4.40 12.78
N ASP A 115 -4.42 3.68 13.81
CA ASP A 115 -5.05 3.69 15.12
C ASP A 115 -5.03 5.10 15.76
N MET A 116 -3.97 5.87 15.56
CA MET A 116 -3.88 7.26 16.01
C MET A 116 -4.73 8.21 15.17
N ALA A 117 -4.80 8.00 13.85
CA ALA A 117 -5.61 8.80 12.94
C ALA A 117 -7.11 8.65 13.25
N LEU A 118 -7.56 7.43 13.58
CA LEU A 118 -8.96 7.16 13.95
C LEU A 118 -9.28 7.54 15.40
N TYR A 119 -8.29 7.53 16.29
CA TYR A 119 -8.50 7.75 17.73
C TYR A 119 -7.39 8.64 18.30
N LEU A 120 -7.58 9.96 18.23
CA LEU A 120 -6.57 10.95 18.66
C LEU A 120 -6.08 10.74 20.11
N TYR A 121 -6.94 10.25 21.01
CA TYR A 121 -6.55 9.95 22.39
C TYR A 121 -5.47 8.84 22.51
N LYS A 122 -5.26 8.03 21.46
CA LYS A 122 -4.22 7.00 21.41
C LYS A 122 -2.83 7.54 21.06
N ILE A 123 -2.70 8.79 20.62
CA ILE A 123 -1.43 9.38 20.16
C ILE A 123 -0.29 9.19 21.18
N PRO A 124 -0.44 9.54 22.48
CA PRO A 124 0.65 9.42 23.45
C PRO A 124 1.16 7.99 23.65
N PHE A 125 0.31 6.99 23.40
CA PHE A 125 0.61 5.58 23.62
C PHE A 125 1.16 4.89 22.36
N ARG A 126 0.80 5.39 21.18
CA ARG A 126 1.06 4.72 19.89
C ARG A 126 2.14 5.39 19.05
N ALA A 127 2.44 6.67 19.26
CA ALA A 127 3.40 7.41 18.42
C ALA A 127 4.79 6.76 18.41
N ASN A 128 5.36 6.51 19.59
CA ASN A 128 6.65 5.85 19.72
C ASN A 128 6.63 4.41 19.18
N THR A 129 5.50 3.71 19.35
CA THR A 129 5.32 2.35 18.84
C THR A 129 5.38 2.32 17.31
N SER A 130 4.64 3.21 16.64
CA SER A 130 4.64 3.32 15.18
C SER A 130 6.04 3.60 14.63
N LEU A 131 6.72 4.61 15.19
CA LEU A 131 8.06 4.98 14.75
C LEU A 131 9.10 3.88 15.00
N SER A 132 9.03 3.21 16.16
CA SER A 132 9.95 2.11 16.51
C SER A 132 9.80 0.94 15.56
N TYR A 133 8.57 0.54 15.21
CA TYR A 133 8.34 -0.51 14.24
C TYR A 133 8.84 -0.13 12.84
N ALA A 134 8.65 1.12 12.41
CA ALA A 134 9.11 1.57 11.10
C ALA A 134 10.64 1.51 10.99
N TYR A 135 11.37 1.95 12.01
CA TYR A 135 12.82 1.79 12.07
C TYR A 135 13.26 0.32 12.14
N ALA A 136 12.55 -0.49 12.92
CA ALA A 136 12.87 -1.91 13.06
C ALA A 136 12.68 -2.67 11.73
N ALA A 137 11.69 -2.29 10.91
CA ALA A 137 11.44 -2.89 9.60
C ALA A 137 12.63 -2.68 8.65
N VAL A 138 13.10 -1.43 8.52
CA VAL A 138 14.28 -1.10 7.70
C VAL A 138 15.54 -1.77 8.24
N LYS A 139 15.73 -1.82 9.56
CA LYS A 139 16.86 -2.51 10.18
C LYS A 139 16.83 -4.02 9.93
N THR A 140 15.64 -4.61 9.92
CA THR A 140 15.47 -6.05 9.71
C THR A 140 15.72 -6.43 8.26
N ASP A 141 15.26 -5.62 7.31
CA ASP A 141 15.54 -5.79 5.90
C ASP A 141 15.49 -4.44 5.18
N ALA A 142 16.68 -3.93 4.84
CA ALA A 142 16.83 -2.66 4.14
C ALA A 142 16.53 -2.77 2.64
N THR A 143 16.36 -3.98 2.10
CA THR A 143 15.99 -4.21 0.70
C THR A 143 14.48 -4.22 0.49
N ASN A 144 13.68 -4.22 1.57
CA ASN A 144 12.23 -4.14 1.52
C ASN A 144 11.78 -2.68 1.25
N PRO A 145 11.27 -2.34 0.05
CA PRO A 145 10.84 -0.97 -0.25
C PRO A 145 9.67 -0.50 0.62
N ILE A 146 8.80 -1.41 1.08
CA ILE A 146 7.65 -1.07 1.93
C ILE A 146 8.10 -0.55 3.29
N ALA A 147 9.20 -1.08 3.83
CA ALA A 147 9.76 -0.59 5.10
C ALA A 147 10.16 0.89 5.01
N TRP A 148 10.73 1.29 3.87
CA TRP A 148 11.08 2.67 3.59
C TRP A 148 9.86 3.56 3.38
N VAL A 149 8.81 3.09 2.69
CA VAL A 149 7.54 3.82 2.56
C VAL A 149 6.93 4.10 3.93
N VAL A 150 6.83 3.08 4.79
CA VAL A 150 6.22 3.25 6.11
C VAL A 150 7.07 4.17 6.99
N LEU A 151 8.40 4.10 6.91
CA LEU A 151 9.27 5.04 7.62
C LEU A 151 9.14 6.47 7.08
N GLY A 152 8.97 6.64 5.76
CA GLY A 152 8.64 7.91 5.11
C GLY A 152 7.34 8.49 5.64
N ASN A 153 6.27 7.68 5.68
CA ASN A 153 4.98 8.05 6.26
C ASN A 153 5.10 8.47 7.74
N ALA A 154 5.81 7.68 8.55
CA ALA A 154 6.01 7.99 9.96
C ALA A 154 6.71 9.35 10.15
N LYS A 155 7.67 9.69 9.28
CA LYS A 155 8.33 11.01 9.29
C LYS A 155 7.47 12.13 8.73
N TYR A 156 6.63 11.83 7.75
CA TYR A 156 5.77 12.84 7.13
C TYR A 156 4.66 13.30 8.06
N TYR A 157 3.95 12.36 8.68
CA TYR A 157 2.75 12.65 9.48
C TYR A 157 3.01 13.01 10.94
N ALA A 158 4.15 12.59 11.51
CA ALA A 158 4.46 12.94 12.90
C ALA A 158 4.67 14.46 13.05
N PRO A 159 4.21 15.07 14.15
CA PRO A 159 4.65 16.42 14.52
C PRO A 159 6.16 16.47 14.77
N THR A 160 6.78 17.63 14.57
CA THR A 160 8.24 17.82 14.74
C THR A 160 8.74 17.40 16.12
N ILE A 161 7.97 17.68 17.19
CA ILE A 161 8.32 17.28 18.56
C ILE A 161 8.38 15.76 18.75
N PHE A 162 7.64 15.01 17.93
CA PHE A 162 7.67 13.54 17.89
C PHE A 162 8.61 12.99 16.80
N GLY A 163 9.51 13.84 16.29
CA GLY A 163 10.55 13.46 15.33
C GLY A 163 10.09 13.45 13.87
N GLY A 164 8.98 14.11 13.55
CA GLY A 164 8.53 14.38 12.20
C GLY A 164 9.48 15.28 11.42
N ASP A 165 9.67 14.98 10.14
CA ASP A 165 10.61 15.66 9.26
C ASP A 165 10.26 15.37 7.80
N LYS A 166 9.62 16.33 7.11
CA LYS A 166 9.22 16.20 5.71
C LYS A 166 10.42 16.00 4.75
N LYS A 167 11.60 16.54 5.06
CA LYS A 167 12.80 16.35 4.22
C LYS A 167 13.32 14.92 4.35
N LYS A 168 13.36 14.36 5.57
CA LYS A 168 13.69 12.94 5.77
C LYS A 168 12.64 12.02 5.18
N ALA A 169 11.35 12.36 5.29
CA ALA A 169 10.29 11.61 4.66
C ALA A 169 10.54 11.47 3.16
N LEU A 170 10.83 12.58 2.47
CA LEU A 170 11.16 12.59 1.04
C LEU A 170 12.33 11.66 0.70
N ILE A 171 13.40 11.67 1.51
CA ILE A 171 14.54 10.76 1.32
C ILE A 171 14.10 9.30 1.41
N PHE A 172 13.24 8.94 2.37
CA PHE A 172 12.78 7.56 2.54
C PHE A 172 11.82 7.11 1.43
N PHE A 173 10.93 7.97 0.95
CA PHE A 173 10.12 7.66 -0.24
C PHE A 173 11.00 7.46 -1.48
N TYR A 174 12.02 8.30 -1.68
CA TYR A 174 13.00 8.14 -2.75
C TYR A 174 13.78 6.82 -2.65
N MET A 175 14.19 6.42 -1.44
CA MET A 175 14.85 5.10 -1.25
C MET A 175 13.92 3.95 -1.65
N ALA A 176 12.63 4.04 -1.34
CA ALA A 176 11.65 3.02 -1.73
C ALA A 176 11.50 2.93 -3.25
N THR A 177 11.39 4.06 -3.97
CA THR A 177 11.29 4.05 -5.44
C THR A 177 12.54 3.49 -6.08
N LYS A 178 13.74 3.84 -5.60
CA LYS A 178 15.00 3.27 -6.10
C LYS A 178 15.13 1.77 -5.87
N LEU A 179 14.62 1.24 -4.77
CA LEU A 179 14.58 -0.20 -4.53
C LEU A 179 13.63 -0.92 -5.50
N TRP A 180 12.44 -0.39 -5.75
CA TRP A 180 11.53 -0.99 -6.75
C TRP A 180 12.11 -0.94 -8.17
N GLU A 181 12.73 0.17 -8.57
CA GLU A 181 13.43 0.28 -9.85
C GLU A 181 14.57 -0.72 -9.97
N TYR A 182 15.44 -0.80 -8.96
CA TYR A 182 16.58 -1.72 -8.93
C TYR A 182 16.14 -3.18 -9.00
N ASN A 183 15.10 -3.55 -8.26
CA ASN A 183 14.54 -4.91 -8.24
C ASN A 183 13.69 -5.23 -9.49
N LYS A 184 13.52 -4.28 -10.42
CA LYS A 184 12.63 -4.41 -11.60
C LYS A 184 11.19 -4.77 -11.21
N GLN A 185 10.72 -4.19 -10.11
CA GLN A 185 9.38 -4.39 -9.54
C GLN A 185 8.47 -3.17 -9.78
N THR A 186 8.64 -2.48 -10.90
CA THR A 186 7.90 -1.26 -11.26
C THR A 186 6.59 -1.55 -12.00
N ASP A 187 6.55 -2.66 -12.74
CA ASP A 187 5.44 -2.97 -13.63
C ASP A 187 4.18 -3.31 -12.84
N TYR A 188 3.10 -2.56 -13.14
CA TYR A 188 1.80 -2.69 -12.47
C TYR A 188 1.89 -2.66 -10.93
N ASN A 189 2.86 -1.93 -10.38
CA ASN A 189 3.04 -1.82 -8.95
C ASN A 189 2.38 -0.54 -8.42
N TRP A 190 1.22 -0.70 -7.79
CA TRP A 190 0.44 0.42 -7.26
C TRP A 190 1.16 1.12 -6.09
N MET A 191 1.92 0.37 -5.28
CA MET A 191 2.71 0.96 -4.19
C MET A 191 3.84 1.82 -4.74
N TYR A 192 4.47 1.40 -5.84
CA TYR A 192 5.51 2.18 -6.52
C TYR A 192 4.96 3.52 -7.04
N ILE A 193 3.88 3.50 -7.84
CA ILE A 193 3.33 4.74 -8.40
C ILE A 193 2.71 5.64 -7.31
N ASN A 194 2.12 5.06 -6.25
CA ASN A 194 1.68 5.82 -5.09
C ASN A 194 2.85 6.49 -4.35
N THR A 195 3.98 5.81 -4.23
CA THR A 195 5.20 6.35 -3.60
C THR A 195 5.76 7.52 -4.41
N MET A 196 5.78 7.41 -5.75
CA MET A 196 6.13 8.54 -6.62
C MET A 196 5.18 9.73 -6.43
N ALA A 197 3.87 9.48 -6.28
CA ALA A 197 2.88 10.52 -5.97
C ALA A 197 3.23 11.26 -4.67
N TRP A 198 3.56 10.51 -3.61
CA TRP A 198 4.00 11.06 -2.34
C TRP A 198 5.30 11.87 -2.45
N GLU A 199 6.28 11.41 -3.24
CA GLU A 199 7.49 12.20 -3.50
C GLU A 199 7.17 13.54 -4.16
N GLY A 200 6.30 13.54 -5.18
CA GLY A 200 5.85 14.76 -5.85
C GLY A 200 5.09 15.68 -4.90
N PHE A 201 4.19 15.12 -4.10
CA PHE A 201 3.42 15.86 -3.09
C PHE A 201 4.30 16.50 -2.03
N ILE A 202 5.28 15.77 -1.50
CA ILE A 202 6.21 16.31 -0.51
C ILE A 202 7.11 17.39 -1.14
N ASN A 203 7.56 17.21 -2.38
CA ASN A 203 8.28 18.27 -3.10
C ASN A 203 7.43 19.54 -3.26
N TYR A 204 6.16 19.40 -3.61
CA TYR A 204 5.21 20.52 -3.67
C TYR A 204 5.11 21.23 -2.32
N GLN A 205 4.92 20.47 -1.23
CA GLN A 205 4.85 20.99 0.14
C GLN A 205 6.13 21.70 0.60
N LEU A 206 7.29 21.34 0.04
CA LEU A 206 8.59 21.95 0.32
C LEU A 206 8.92 23.12 -0.62
N GLY A 207 8.01 23.52 -1.52
CA GLY A 207 8.22 24.60 -2.48
C GLY A 207 9.03 24.20 -3.72
N ASN A 208 9.37 22.92 -3.87
CA ASN A 208 10.13 22.40 -5.00
C ASN A 208 9.22 22.13 -6.22
N PHE A 209 8.48 23.15 -6.66
CA PHE A 209 7.40 23.02 -7.65
C PHE A 209 7.83 22.38 -8.97
N ARG A 210 9.00 22.76 -9.50
CA ARG A 210 9.55 22.16 -10.73
C ARG A 210 9.77 20.65 -10.56
N LYS A 211 10.33 20.23 -9.42
CA LYS A 211 10.61 18.82 -9.14
C LYS A 211 9.31 18.03 -8.97
N ALA A 212 8.32 18.59 -8.27
CA ALA A 212 6.99 18.01 -8.15
C ALA A 212 6.35 17.79 -9.53
N LYS A 213 6.38 18.81 -10.41
CA LYS A 213 5.83 18.71 -11.77
C LYS A 213 6.49 17.60 -12.59
N THR A 214 7.83 17.49 -12.51
CA THR A 214 8.57 16.42 -13.17
C THR A 214 8.12 15.04 -12.70
N ILE A 215 8.04 14.82 -11.39
CA ILE A 215 7.64 13.53 -10.81
C ILE A 215 6.21 13.16 -11.21
N TYR A 216 5.26 14.11 -11.16
CA TYR A 216 3.89 13.88 -11.58
C TYR A 216 3.79 13.48 -13.06
N ASN A 217 4.48 14.20 -13.94
CA ASN A 217 4.51 13.88 -15.37
C ASN A 217 5.17 12.52 -15.65
N GLU A 218 6.25 12.18 -14.94
CA GLU A 218 6.90 10.86 -15.05
C GLU A 218 5.96 9.75 -14.58
N THR A 219 5.25 9.96 -13.47
CA THR A 219 4.29 8.99 -12.95
C THR A 219 3.13 8.78 -13.93
N LEU A 220 2.61 9.85 -14.54
CA LEU A 220 1.52 9.77 -15.53
C LEU A 220 1.96 9.13 -16.86
N LYS A 221 3.26 9.10 -17.19
CA LYS A 221 3.75 8.29 -18.34
C LYS A 221 3.62 6.80 -18.06
N ILE A 222 3.75 6.37 -16.81
CA ILE A 222 3.63 4.98 -16.37
C ILE A 222 2.16 4.61 -16.15
N ALA A 223 1.40 5.52 -15.52
CA ALA A 223 0.01 5.34 -15.14
C ALA A 223 -0.83 6.54 -15.62
N PRO A 224 -1.21 6.62 -16.91
CA PRO A 224 -1.92 7.77 -17.47
C PRO A 224 -3.27 8.08 -16.81
N GLU A 225 -3.91 7.05 -16.27
CA GLU A 225 -5.21 7.17 -15.60
C GLU A 225 -5.11 7.30 -14.08
N PHE A 226 -3.92 7.55 -13.53
CA PHE A 226 -3.77 7.67 -12.08
C PHE A 226 -4.47 8.93 -11.55
N PHE A 227 -5.65 8.69 -10.98
CA PHE A 227 -6.64 9.69 -10.60
C PHE A 227 -6.06 10.79 -9.71
N TRP A 228 -5.36 10.42 -8.64
CA TRP A 228 -4.86 11.37 -7.65
C TRP A 228 -3.93 12.41 -8.28
N ILE A 229 -3.00 11.97 -9.14
CA ILE A 229 -2.10 12.91 -9.82
C ILE A 229 -2.85 13.69 -10.89
N LYS A 230 -3.61 13.00 -11.75
CA LYS A 230 -4.26 13.58 -12.93
C LYS A 230 -5.29 14.65 -12.56
N ASN A 231 -6.10 14.39 -11.53
CA ASN A 231 -7.28 15.20 -11.20
C ASN A 231 -7.09 16.09 -9.96
N GLU A 232 -6.11 15.82 -9.11
CA GLU A 232 -5.90 16.60 -7.88
C GLU A 232 -4.50 17.23 -7.83
N LEU A 233 -3.44 16.43 -7.74
CA LEU A 233 -2.11 16.94 -7.41
C LEU A 233 -1.49 17.82 -8.51
N LEU A 234 -1.61 17.41 -9.77
CA LEU A 234 -1.06 18.17 -10.89
C LEU A 234 -1.87 19.47 -11.14
N PRO A 235 -3.22 19.45 -11.21
CA PRO A 235 -4.01 20.68 -11.30
C PRO A 235 -3.73 21.68 -10.16
N ASP A 236 -3.64 21.22 -8.90
CA ASP A 236 -3.33 22.10 -7.77
C ASP A 236 -1.94 22.75 -7.91
N LEU A 237 -0.92 21.96 -8.28
CA LEU A 237 0.42 22.46 -8.55
C LEU A 237 0.45 23.50 -9.68
N GLU A 238 -0.29 23.28 -10.77
CA GLU A 238 -0.33 24.21 -11.90
C GLU A 238 -1.01 25.52 -11.55
N ASN A 239 -2.09 25.47 -10.77
CA ASN A 239 -2.72 26.68 -10.23
C ASN A 239 -1.77 27.42 -9.29
N LYS A 240 -1.03 26.70 -8.44
CA LYS A 240 -0.04 27.30 -7.56
C LYS A 240 1.07 28.02 -8.33
N ILE A 241 1.63 27.40 -9.37
CA ILE A 241 2.65 28.01 -10.23
C ILE A 241 2.12 29.28 -10.90
N LYS A 242 0.91 29.25 -11.47
CA LYS A 242 0.29 30.44 -12.08
C LYS A 242 0.04 31.58 -11.08
N SER A 243 -0.18 31.26 -9.80
CA SER A 243 -0.45 32.28 -8.77
C SER A 243 0.80 33.02 -8.26
N ILE A 244 2.00 32.53 -8.60
CA ILE A 244 3.28 33.10 -8.16
C ILE A 244 4.09 33.70 -9.33
N ASP A 245 3.62 33.50 -10.56
CA ASP A 245 4.12 34.14 -11.79
C ASP A 245 3.38 35.47 -12.01
#